data_AF-A0A9N9I2M7-F1
#
_entry.id   AF-A0A9N9I2M7-F1
#
_cell.length_a   1.000
_cell.length_b   1.000
_cell.length_c   1.000
_cell.angle_alpha   90.00
_cell.angle_beta   90.00
_cell.angle_gamma   90.00
#
_symmetry.space_group_name_H-M   'P 1'
#
loop_
_entity.id
_entity.type
_entity.pdbx_description
1 polymer ?
#
loop_
_entity_poly.entity_id
_entity_poly.type
_entity_poly.pdbx_seq_one_letter_code
_entity_poly.pdbx_strand_id
1 'polypeptide(L)' 'MLKIKYSFQYEKEEKEENFDFVMVCARKHRKSKWPEFKGMSLFKGEQIHSYKYKRATGFEDKHFLVVGCSNRYEYD' A
#
# COMPACT_ATOMS: atom_id res chain seq x y z
N MET A 1 3.97 27.72 -17.81
CA MET A 1 4.61 27.42 -16.51
C MET A 1 3.57 26.93 -15.51
N LEU A 2 3.81 25.75 -14.96
CA LEU A 2 3.07 25.12 -13.87
C LEU A 2 3.80 25.40 -12.56
N LYS A 3 3.09 25.92 -11.56
CA LYS A 3 3.63 26.11 -10.21
C LYS A 3 3.40 24.82 -9.42
N ILE A 4 4.48 24.15 -9.03
CA ILE A 4 4.41 22.82 -8.40
C ILE A 4 5.01 22.90 -7.00
N LYS A 5 4.26 22.36 -6.05
CA LYS A 5 4.72 22.14 -4.68
C LYS A 5 5.09 20.67 -4.48
N TYR A 6 6.29 20.41 -3.99
CA TYR A 6 6.80 19.05 -3.82
C TYR A 6 7.72 18.96 -2.59
N SER A 7 7.94 17.74 -2.12
CA SER A 7 8.92 17.43 -1.07
C SER A 7 9.58 16.10 -1.36
N PHE A 8 10.82 15.92 -0.90
CA PHE A 8 11.49 14.63 -0.97
C PHE A 8 11.14 13.81 0.27
N GLN A 9 10.94 12.50 0.13
CA GLN A 9 10.52 11.68 1.27
C GLN A 9 11.48 11.75 2.49
N TYR A 10 12.76 11.99 2.24
CA TYR A 10 13.79 12.12 3.27
C TYR A 10 14.05 13.57 3.71
N GLU A 11 13.50 14.57 3.01
CA GLU A 11 13.56 15.98 3.37
C GLU A 11 12.15 16.47 3.69
N LYS A 12 11.86 16.78 4.96
CA LYS A 12 10.53 17.28 5.33
C LYS A 12 10.23 18.71 4.85
N GLU A 13 11.18 19.34 4.16
CA GLU A 13 11.01 20.69 3.64
C GLU A 13 10.21 20.68 2.33
N GLU A 14 9.21 21.55 2.27
CA GLU A 14 8.39 21.74 1.07
C GLU A 14 9.06 22.78 0.16
N LYS A 15 9.16 22.44 -1.12
CA LYS A 15 9.71 23.30 -2.17
C LYS A 15 8.60 23.69 -3.14
N GLU A 16 8.70 24.88 -3.70
CA GLU A 16 7.74 25.40 -4.67
C GLU A 16 8.46 26.08 -5.83
N GLU A 17 8.31 25.54 -7.02
CA GLU A 17 9.05 25.96 -8.21
C GLU A 17 8.15 25.95 -9.45
N ASN A 18 8.55 26.70 -10.48
CA ASN A 18 7.83 26.76 -11.75
C ASN A 18 8.49 25.86 -12.79
N PHE A 19 7.69 25.05 -13.48
CA PHE A 19 8.15 24.14 -14.53
C PHE A 19 7.38 24.37 -15.82
N ASP A 20 8.02 24.20 -16.97
CA ASP A 20 7.31 24.23 -18.26
C ASP A 20 6.50 22.96 -18.47
N PHE A 21 7.04 21.81 -18.05
CA PHE A 21 6.40 20.50 -18.13
C PHE A 21 6.74 19.66 -16.90
N VAL A 22 5.83 18.77 -16.52
CA VAL A 22 5.98 17.88 -15.36
C VAL A 22 5.56 16.47 -15.75
N MET A 23 6.39 15.49 -15.42
CA MET A 23 6.08 14.07 -15.57
C MET A 23 5.97 13.41 -14.20
N VAL A 24 4.81 12.85 -13.89
CA VAL A 24 4.57 12.14 -12.63
C VAL A 24 4.81 10.66 -12.84
N CYS A 25 6.02 10.19 -12.53
CA CYS A 25 6.40 8.77 -12.57
C CYS A 25 6.25 8.07 -11.20
N ALA A 26 5.58 8.71 -10.25
CA ALA A 26 5.37 8.14 -8.94
C ALA A 26 4.31 7.05 -9.01
N ARG A 27 4.71 5.79 -8.77
CA ARG A 27 3.75 4.71 -8.57
C ARG A 27 2.91 5.05 -7.32
N LYS A 28 1.59 4.96 -7.44
CA LYS A 28 0.69 5.13 -6.30
C LYS A 28 0.93 4.00 -5.29
N HIS A 29 1.85 4.21 -4.34
CA HIS A 29 2.01 3.35 -3.17
C HIS A 29 0.80 3.59 -2.27
N ARG A 30 -0.35 2.98 -2.60
CA ARG A 30 -1.50 3.01 -1.71
C ARG A 30 -1.09 2.33 -0.40
N LYS A 31 -1.28 3.03 0.71
CA LYS A 31 -1.34 2.39 2.03
C LYS A 31 -2.27 1.18 1.89
N SER A 32 -1.82 0.03 2.38
CA SER A 32 -2.64 -1.17 2.40
C SER A 32 -3.96 -0.85 3.10
N LYS A 33 -5.09 -1.11 2.43
CA LYS A 33 -6.41 -0.95 3.07
C LYS A 33 -6.56 -2.11 4.05
N TRP A 34 -6.66 -1.79 5.33
CA TRP A 34 -6.89 -2.76 6.39
C TRP A 34 -8.35 -2.67 6.83
N PRO A 35 -9.24 -3.57 6.37
CA PRO A 35 -10.63 -3.57 6.80
C PRO A 35 -10.74 -4.08 8.24
N GLU A 36 -11.80 -3.64 8.92
CA GLU A 36 -12.17 -4.15 10.24
C GLU A 36 -13.37 -5.09 10.12
N PHE A 37 -13.28 -6.25 10.78
CA PHE A 37 -14.37 -7.22 10.84
C PHE A 37 -14.80 -7.45 12.29
N LYS A 38 -16.07 -7.81 12.50
CA LYS A 38 -16.56 -8.20 13.81
C LYS A 38 -15.77 -9.41 14.32
N GLY A 39 -15.23 -9.31 15.54
CA GLY A 39 -14.47 -10.40 16.18
C GLY A 39 -13.01 -10.52 15.73
N MET A 40 -12.52 -9.62 14.86
CA MET A 40 -11.15 -9.63 14.33
C MET A 40 -10.09 -9.53 15.45
N SER A 41 -10.36 -8.75 16.50
CA SER A 41 -9.47 -8.64 17.67
C SER A 41 -9.50 -9.87 18.59
N LEU A 42 -10.55 -10.70 18.51
CA LEU A 42 -10.68 -11.92 19.30
C LEU A 42 -10.03 -13.13 18.61
N PHE A 43 -9.77 -13.02 17.30
CA PHE A 43 -9.12 -14.07 16.53
C PHE A 43 -7.65 -14.22 16.95
N LYS A 44 -7.30 -15.41 17.43
CA LYS A 44 -5.96 -15.73 17.95
C LYS A 44 -4.96 -16.12 16.87
N GLY A 45 -5.43 -16.39 15.65
CA GLY A 45 -4.56 -16.73 14.52
C GLY A 45 -3.87 -15.51 13.93
N GLU A 46 -2.93 -15.77 13.02
CA GLU A 46 -2.19 -14.73 12.33
C GLU A 46 -3.09 -13.98 11.34
N GLN A 47 -2.96 -12.64 11.33
CA GLN A 47 -3.68 -11.76 10.41
C GLN A 47 -2.67 -10.89 9.67
N ILE A 48 -2.57 -11.06 8.35
CA ILE A 48 -1.64 -10.30 7.51
C ILE A 48 -2.35 -9.72 6.29
N HIS A 49 -1.90 -8.54 5.87
CA HIS A 49 -2.30 -7.98 4.58
C HIS A 49 -1.47 -8.63 3.48
N SER A 50 -2.03 -8.80 2.28
CA SER A 50 -1.33 -9.37 1.11
C SER A 50 -0.01 -8.66 0.79
N TYR A 51 0.13 -7.39 1.16
CA TYR A 51 1.39 -6.63 1.08
C TYR A 51 2.56 -7.32 1.81
N LYS A 52 2.28 -7.91 2.98
CA LYS A 52 3.25 -8.61 3.85
C LYS A 52 3.46 -10.07 3.46
N TYR A 53 2.53 -10.70 2.74
CA TYR A 53 2.70 -12.07 2.25
C TYR A 53 3.73 -12.09 1.11
N LYS A 54 4.89 -12.74 1.34
CA LYS A 54 6.01 -12.80 0.38
C LYS A 54 6.33 -14.22 -0.08
N ARG A 55 6.19 -15.20 0.80
CA ARG A 55 6.52 -16.61 0.57
C ARG A 55 5.49 -17.46 1.31
N ALA A 56 5.21 -18.64 0.77
CA ALA A 56 4.35 -19.62 1.41
C ALA A 56 5.03 -20.35 2.57
N THR A 57 6.36 -20.23 2.70
CA THR A 57 7.11 -20.88 3.78
C THR A 57 6.64 -20.43 5.16
N GLY A 58 6.34 -21.38 6.04
CA GLY A 58 5.78 -21.16 7.38
C GLY A 58 4.25 -21.18 7.42
N PHE A 59 3.59 -21.41 6.29
CA PHE A 59 2.15 -21.52 6.13
C PHE A 59 1.69 -22.93 5.72
N GLU A 60 2.58 -23.90 5.70
CA GLU A 60 2.28 -25.29 5.40
C GLU A 60 1.29 -25.88 6.40
N ASP A 61 0.40 -26.74 5.89
CA ASP A 61 -0.58 -27.52 6.68
C ASP A 61 -1.51 -26.71 7.61
N LYS A 62 -1.60 -25.39 7.39
CA LYS A 62 -2.54 -24.51 8.09
C LYS A 62 -3.83 -24.32 7.31
N HIS A 63 -4.91 -24.02 8.02
CA HIS A 63 -6.16 -23.56 7.42
C HIS A 63 -6.15 -22.04 7.22
N PHE A 64 -6.55 -21.60 6.03
CA PHE A 64 -6.52 -20.18 5.63
C PHE A 64 -7.88 -19.64 5.25
N LEU A 65 -8.07 -18.35 5.53
CA LEU A 65 -9.13 -17.53 4.96
C LEU A 65 -8.49 -16.40 4.17
N VAL A 66 -8.78 -16.34 2.88
CA VAL A 66 -8.39 -15.22 2.02
C VAL A 66 -9.59 -14.29 1.90
N VAL A 67 -9.39 -13.01 2.20
CA VAL A 67 -10.44 -11.99 2.11
C VAL A 67 -10.14 -11.05 0.94
N GLY A 68 -11.05 -11.03 -0.03
CA GLY A 68 -10.94 -10.24 -1.26
C GLY A 68 -10.47 -11.06 -2.48
N CYS A 69 -10.61 -10.45 -3.66
CA CYS A 69 -10.29 -11.06 -4.96
C CYS A 69 -9.64 -10.04 -5.92
N SER A 70 -8.79 -9.15 -5.39
CA SER A 70 -8.11 -8.14 -6.21
C SER A 70 -6.70 -8.61 -6.56
N ASN A 71 -6.25 -8.24 -7.76
CA ASN A 71 -4.85 -8.39 -8.13
C ASN A 71 -4.09 -7.12 -7.71
N ARG A 72 -2.78 -7.24 -7.47
CA ARG A 72 -1.96 -6.07 -7.08
C ARG A 72 -1.74 -5.08 -8.23
N TYR A 73 -2.18 -5.44 -9.44
CA TYR A 73 -1.91 -4.73 -10.70
C TYR A 73 -3.16 -4.06 -11.26
N GLU A 74 -4.23 -3.94 -10.49
CA GLU A 74 -5.42 -3.21 -10.92
C GLU A 74 -5.03 -1.75 -11.04
N TYR A 75 -4.89 -1.32 -12.30
CA TYR A 75 -4.76 0.06 -12.69
C TYR A 75 -6.08 0.75 -12.36
N ASP A 76 -6.05 1.55 -11.31
CA ASP A 76 -6.96 2.70 -11.12
C ASP A 76 -6.29 3.95 -11.72
#